data_AF-A0A512E2D6-F1
#
_entry.id   AF-A0A512E2D6-F1
#
_cell.length_a   1.000
_cell.length_b   1.000
_cell.length_c   1.000
_cell.angle_alpha   90.00
_cell.angle_beta   90.00
_cell.angle_gamma   90.00
#
_symmetry.space_group_name_H-M   'P 1'
#
loop_
_entity.id
_entity.type
_entity.pdbx_description
1 polymer ?
#
loop_
_entity_poly.entity_id
_entity_poly.type
_entity_poly.pdbx_seq_one_letter_code
_entity_poly.pdbx_strand_id
1 'polypeptide(L)' 'MTRLFPLDQIGTRLQALRDLHRRYDQAADTEAGRRYPDGLLLKRLKVARLAVRDEIVALERRLTSAAAPGTGRSIPVG' A
#
# COMPACT_ATOMS: atom_id res chain seq x y z
N MET A 1 16.19 -17.94 -6.56
CA MET A 1 16.72 -16.63 -7.01
C MET A 1 15.99 -15.53 -6.26
N THR A 2 16.53 -15.09 -5.13
CA THR A 2 15.97 -14.00 -4.32
C THR A 2 16.26 -12.70 -5.05
N ARG A 3 15.24 -12.09 -5.67
CA ARG A 3 15.40 -10.76 -6.27
C ARG A 3 15.54 -9.76 -5.12
N LEU A 4 16.78 -9.48 -4.72
CA LEU A 4 17.09 -8.31 -3.90
C LEU A 4 16.80 -7.10 -4.77
N PHE A 5 15.61 -6.53 -4.59
CA PHE A 5 15.30 -5.22 -5.13
C PHE A 5 16.23 -4.23 -4.42
N PRO A 6 16.96 -3.37 -5.15
CA PRO A 6 17.72 -2.29 -4.54
C PRO A 6 16.79 -1.50 -3.61
N LEU A 7 17.21 -1.21 -2.39
CA LEU A 7 16.39 -0.48 -1.40
C LEU A 7 15.81 0.82 -1.99
N ASP A 8 16.56 1.49 -2.87
CA ASP A 8 16.12 2.67 -3.63
C ASP A 8 14.90 2.41 -4.54
N GLN A 9 14.83 1.22 -5.14
CA GLN A 9 13.73 0.83 -6.02
C GLN A 9 12.47 0.51 -5.21
N ILE A 10 12.63 -0.02 -3.99
CA ILE A 10 11.51 -0.24 -3.06
C ILE A 10 10.98 1.10 -2.54
N GLY A 11 11.86 2.02 -2.16
CA GLY A 11 11.48 3.38 -1.74
C GLY A 11 10.75 4.15 -2.83
N THR A 12 11.24 4.09 -4.06
CA THR A 12 10.60 4.73 -5.24
C THR A 12 9.21 4.15 -5.49
N ARG A 13 9.06 2.82 -5.41
CA ARG A 13 7.76 2.15 -5.56
C ARG A 13 6.79 2.52 -4.44
N LEU A 14 7.27 2.58 -3.20
CA LEU A 14 6.44 2.97 -2.06
C LEU A 14 5.94 4.41 -2.20
N GLN A 15 6.81 5.33 -2.64
CA GLN A 15 6.43 6.71 -2.92
C GLN A 15 5.39 6.77 -4.04
N ALA A 16 5.58 6.03 -5.14
CA ALA A 16 4.61 5.99 -6.24
C ALA A 16 3.24 5.46 -5.79
N LEU A 17 3.20 4.45 -4.92
CA LEU A 17 1.95 3.94 -4.35
C LEU A 17 1.30 4.95 -3.40
N ARG A 18 2.07 5.68 -2.59
CA ARG A 18 1.54 6.75 -1.72
C ARG A 18 0.92 7.87 -2.55
N ASP A 19 1.60 8.29 -3.62
CA ASP A 19 1.08 9.30 -4.55
C ASP A 19 -0.19 8.81 -5.24
N LEU A 20 -0.22 7.55 -5.67
CA LEU A 20 -1.41 6.93 -6.27
C LEU A 20 -2.58 6.85 -5.28
N HIS A 21 -2.32 6.46 -4.03
CA HIS A 21 -3.31 6.43 -2.96
C HIS A 21 -3.93 7.82 -2.76
N ARG A 22 -3.09 8.86 -2.67
CA ARG A 22 -3.55 10.25 -2.54
C ARG A 22 -4.39 10.70 -3.73
N ARG A 23 -4.05 10.29 -4.95
CA ARG A 23 -4.86 10.61 -6.15
C ARG A 23 -6.25 9.98 -6.09
N TYR A 24 -6.35 8.71 -5.67
CA TYR A 24 -7.66 8.06 -5.51
C TYR A 24 -8.49 8.71 -4.39
N ASP A 25 -7.84 9.13 -3.32
CA ASP A 25 -8.49 9.85 -2.23
C ASP A 25 -9.07 11.19 -2.70
N GLN A 26 -8.24 12.02 -3.35
CA GLN A 26 -8.67 13.30 -3.94
C GLN A 26 -9.78 13.13 -4.98
N ALA A 27 -9.69 12.10 -5.82
CA ALA A 27 -10.73 11.80 -6.80
C ALA A 27 -12.05 11.40 -6.12
N ALA A 28 -12.00 10.61 -5.05
CA ALA A 28 -13.18 10.21 -4.29
C ALA A 28 -13.82 11.42 -3.59
N ASP A 29 -13.01 12.30 -2.98
CA ASP A 29 -13.50 13.53 -2.35
C ASP A 29 -14.11 14.48 -3.37
N THR A 30 -13.47 14.62 -4.54
CA THR A 30 -13.98 15.44 -5.64
C THR A 30 -15.33 14.91 -6.15
N GLU A 31 -15.45 13.60 -6.34
CA GLU A 31 -16.71 12.97 -6.78
C GLU A 31 -17.80 13.10 -5.71
N ALA A 32 -17.45 12.92 -4.43
CA ALA A 32 -18.38 13.04 -3.31
C ALA A 32 -18.89 14.48 -3.13
N GLY A 33 -18.08 15.48 -3.47
CA GLY A 33 -18.44 16.90 -3.44
C GLY A 33 -19.31 17.38 -4.60
N ARG A 34 -19.60 16.53 -5.60
CA ARG A 34 -20.45 16.92 -6.73
C ARG A 34 -21.91 17.08 -6.30
N ARG A 35 -22.63 17.97 -7.01
CA ARG A 35 -24.08 18.16 -6.85
C ARG A 35 -24.88 16.86 -7.03
N TYR A 36 -24.41 15.99 -7.91
CA TYR A 36 -24.95 14.65 -8.16
C TYR A 36 -23.77 13.66 -8.23
N PRO A 37 -23.38 13.05 -7.10
CA PRO A 37 -22.25 12.14 -7.07
C PRO A 37 -22.59 10.81 -7.75
N ASP A 38 -21.65 10.28 -8.54
CA ASP A 38 -21.76 8.92 -9.08
C ASP A 38 -21.34 7.89 -8.01
N GLY A 39 -22.33 7.18 -7.47
CA GLY A 39 -22.12 6.16 -6.45
C GLY A 39 -21.27 4.96 -6.93
N LEU A 40 -21.35 4.59 -8.21
CA LEU A 40 -20.55 3.51 -8.77
C LEU A 40 -19.10 3.95 -8.92
N LEU A 41 -18.86 5.16 -9.39
CA LEU A 41 -17.53 5.75 -9.48
C LEU A 41 -16.89 5.88 -8.09
N LEU A 42 -17.62 6.39 -7.10
CA LEU A 42 -17.17 6.44 -5.69
C LEU A 42 -16.79 5.06 -5.15
N LYS A 43 -17.61 4.04 -5.41
CA LYS A 43 -17.31 2.66 -5.00
C LYS A 43 -16.00 2.18 -5.65
N ARG A 44 -15.83 2.40 -6.96
CA ARG A 44 -14.61 2.01 -7.69
C ARG A 44 -13.37 2.72 -7.16
N LEU A 45 -13.45 4.02 -6.89
CA LEU A 45 -12.36 4.81 -6.33
C LEU A 45 -11.98 4.32 -4.92
N LYS A 46 -12.96 4.03 -4.05
CA LYS A 46 -12.71 3.47 -2.71
C LYS A 46 -12.07 2.09 -2.76
N VAL A 47 -12.51 1.21 -3.66
CA VAL A 47 -11.92 -0.12 -3.85
C VAL A 47 -10.48 0.00 -4.36
N ALA A 48 -10.23 0.87 -5.34
CA ALA A 48 -8.87 1.10 -5.85
C ALA A 48 -7.96 1.66 -4.74
N ARG A 49 -8.45 2.61 -3.94
CA ARG A 49 -7.72 3.14 -2.77
C ARG A 49 -7.36 2.04 -1.77
N LEU A 50 -8.30 1.14 -1.46
CA LEU A 50 -8.06 0.02 -0.55
C LEU A 50 -6.97 -0.92 -1.11
N ALA A 51 -7.05 -1.27 -2.38
CA ALA A 51 -6.06 -2.13 -3.03
C ALA A 51 -4.64 -1.54 -2.97
N VAL A 52 -4.50 -0.23 -3.22
CA VAL A 52 -3.21 0.46 -3.10
C VAL A 52 -2.71 0.47 -1.66
N ARG A 53 -3.59 0.69 -0.68
CA ARG A 53 -3.23 0.62 0.75
C ARG A 53 -2.73 -0.77 1.13
N ASP A 54 -3.39 -1.82 0.66
CA ASP A 54 -2.98 -3.20 0.93
C ASP A 54 -1.61 -3.49 0.32
N GLU A 55 -1.31 -2.96 -0.87
CA GLU A 55 0.01 -3.08 -1.50
C GLU A 55 1.10 -2.34 -0.72
N ILE A 56 0.80 -1.12 -0.22
CA ILE A 56 1.70 -0.36 0.66
C ILE A 56 2.02 -1.18 1.92
N VAL A 57 1.00 -1.70 2.60
CA VAL A 57 1.17 -2.50 3.82
C VAL A 57 1.96 -3.78 3.53
N ALA A 58 1.72 -4.44 2.40
CA ALA A 58 2.46 -5.63 2.00
C ALA A 58 3.94 -5.32 1.73
N LEU A 59 4.24 -4.19 1.10
CA LEU A 59 5.61 -3.72 0.86
C LEU A 59 6.33 -3.32 2.16
N GLU A 60 5.66 -2.59 3.04
CA GLU A 60 6.20 -2.20 4.35
C GLU A 60 6.49 -3.43 5.22
N ARG A 61 5.58 -4.43 5.26
CA ARG A 61 5.83 -5.70 5.95
C ARG A 61 7.04 -6.44 5.40
N ARG A 62 7.20 -6.48 4.08
CA ARG A 62 8.37 -7.11 3.43
C ARG A 62 9.67 -6.41 3.78
N LEU A 63 9.67 -5.08 3.84
CA LEU A 63 10.83 -4.30 4.28
C LEU A 63 11.20 -4.60 5.73
N THR A 64 10.23 -4.60 6.64
CA THR A 64 10.45 -4.93 8.06
C THR A 64 10.96 -6.37 8.23
N SER A 65 10.42 -7.33 7.49
CA SER A 65 10.91 -8.73 7.53
C SER A 65 12.30 -8.90 6.89
N ALA A 66 12.63 -8.13 5.85
CA ALA A 66 13.95 -8.16 5.22
C ALA A 66 15.03 -7.44 6.06
N ALA A 67 14.64 -6.46 6.87
CA ALA A 67 15.51 -5.75 7.81
C ALA A 67 15.81 -6.52 9.10
N ALA A 68 15.25 -7.72 9.27
CA ALA A 68 15.55 -8.62 10.39
C ALA A 68 16.50 -9.76 9.95
N PRO A 69 17.82 -9.52 9.79
CA PRO A 69 18.78 -10.61 9.73
C PRO A 69 19.00 -11.12 11.17
N GLY A 70 18.35 -12.23 11.52
CA GLY A 70 18.68 -12.98 12.73
C GLY A 70 18.11 -12.40 14.03
N THR A 71 16.92 -12.84 14.41
CA THR A 71 16.60 -12.97 15.83
C THR A 71 16.00 -14.36 15.99
N GLY A 72 16.77 -15.20 16.69
CA GLY A 72 16.46 -16.60 16.90
C GLY A 72 15.00 -16.80 17.27
N ARG A 73 14.31 -17.62 16.46
CA ARG A 73 13.00 -18.13 16.78
C ARG A 73 13.16 -19.15 17.90
N SER A 74 13.27 -18.66 19.13
CA SER A 74 13.08 -19.46 20.33
C SER A 74 11.60 -19.81 20.41
N ILE A 75 11.25 -21.05 20.09
CA ILE A 75 9.91 -21.59 20.21
C ILE A 75 9.71 -21.94 21.70
N PRO A 76 8.81 -21.30 22.45
CA PRO A 76 8.47 -21.81 23.77
C PRO A 76 7.66 -23.10 23.60
N VAL A 77 8.15 -24.16 24.23
CA VAL A 77 7.45 -25.44 24.41
C VAL A 77 6.26 -25.20 25.34
N GLY A 78 5.11 -25.75 24.97
CA GLY A 78 3.92 -25.88 25.80
C GLY A 78 3.33 -27.26 25.60
#